data_AF-A0A1Y4BB78-F1
#
_entry.id   AF-A0A1Y4BB78-F1
#
_cell.length_a   1.000
_cell.length_b   1.000
_cell.length_c   1.000
_cell.angle_alpha   90.00
_cell.angle_beta   90.00
_cell.angle_gamma   90.00
#
_symmetry.space_group_name_H-M   'P 1'
#
loop_
_entity.id
_entity.type
_entity.pdbx_description
1 polymer ?
#
loop_
_entity_poly.entity_id
_entity_poly.type
_entity_poly.pdbx_seq_one_letter_code
_entity_poly.pdbx_strand_id
1 'polypeptide(L)'
;MKSAKTHIVASTALCALTLAVTLAARGILPEQVPMQWGLTGEASSFWPRDAVVFGVPAACVAINLLVSARLAGRGEGRAAMYYIAPAVALLATAAIVFLGTR
;
A
#
# COMPACT_ATOMS: atom_id res chain seq x y z
N MET A 1 -1.47 -6.52 -26.64
CA MET A 1 -1.48 -5.85 -25.32
C MET A 1 -2.40 -6.66 -24.41
N LYS A 2 -2.03 -6.92 -23.15
CA LYS A 2 -2.91 -7.63 -22.20
C LYS A 2 -4.18 -6.79 -21.97
N SER A 3 -5.32 -7.44 -21.75
CA SER A 3 -6.59 -6.75 -21.52
C SER A 3 -6.51 -5.89 -20.25
N ALA A 4 -7.25 -4.77 -20.20
CA ALA A 4 -7.35 -3.93 -19.01
C ALA A 4 -7.66 -4.77 -17.76
N LYS A 5 -8.55 -5.76 -17.87
CA LYS A 5 -8.87 -6.70 -16.78
C LYS A 5 -7.63 -7.38 -16.20
N THR A 6 -6.69 -7.79 -17.05
CA THR A 6 -5.44 -8.43 -16.61
C THR A 6 -4.56 -7.46 -15.82
N HIS A 7 -4.50 -6.19 -16.22
CA HIS A 7 -3.75 -5.16 -15.50
C HIS A 7 -4.39 -4.84 -14.14
N ILE A 8 -5.72 -4.79 -14.06
CA ILE A 8 -6.45 -4.60 -12.80
C ILE A 8 -6.19 -5.77 -11.82
N VAL A 9 -6.26 -7.01 -12.30
CA VAL A 9 -5.99 -8.19 -11.46
C VAL A 9 -4.54 -8.18 -10.99
N ALA A 10 -3.59 -7.90 -11.88
CA ALA A 10 -2.17 -7.85 -11.53
C ALA A 10 -1.85 -6.72 -10.54
N SER A 11 -2.37 -5.51 -10.75
CA SER A 11 -2.16 -4.37 -9.84
C SER A 11 -2.79 -4.62 -8.47
N THR A 12 -3.97 -5.23 -8.44
CA THR A 12 -4.66 -5.57 -7.20
C THR A 12 -3.90 -6.66 -6.43
N ALA A 13 -3.38 -7.67 -7.11
CA ALA A 13 -2.53 -8.68 -6.49
C ALA A 13 -1.26 -8.07 -5.87
N LEU A 14 -0.63 -7.11 -6.56
CA LEU A 14 0.52 -6.38 -6.02
C LEU A 14 0.17 -5.53 -4.80
N CYS A 15 -0.99 -4.86 -4.79
CA CYS A 15 -1.47 -4.18 -3.58
C CYS A 15 -1.76 -5.20 -2.45
N ALA A 16 -2.40 -6.32 -2.75
CA ALA A 16 -2.69 -7.35 -1.76
C ALA A 16 -1.41 -7.98 -1.18
N LEU A 17 -0.32 -8.02 -1.93
CA LEU A 17 0.98 -8.48 -1.45
C LEU A 17 1.50 -7.64 -0.28
N THR A 18 1.12 -6.36 -0.18
CA THR A 18 1.47 -5.52 0.99
C THR A 18 0.94 -6.12 2.30
N LEU A 19 -0.21 -6.79 2.29
CA LEU A 19 -0.76 -7.48 3.46
C LEU A 19 0.14 -8.64 3.89
N ALA A 20 0.63 -9.43 2.95
CA ALA A 20 1.55 -10.52 3.27
C ALA A 20 2.84 -9.99 3.91
N VAL A 21 3.36 -8.85 3.40
CA VAL A 21 4.55 -8.20 3.94
C VAL A 21 4.30 -7.64 5.34
N THR A 22 3.20 -6.92 5.57
CA THR A 22 2.89 -6.35 6.89
C THR A 22 2.58 -7.44 7.92
N LEU A 23 1.94 -8.54 7.52
CA LEU A 23 1.71 -9.71 8.38
C LEU A 23 3.03 -10.38 8.77
N ALA A 24 3.94 -10.59 7.83
CA ALA A 24 5.26 -11.13 8.12
C ALA A 24 6.06 -10.23 9.07
N ALA A 25 5.90 -8.92 8.96
CA ALA A 25 6.54 -7.93 9.84
C ALA A 25 5.80 -7.70 11.18
N ARG A 26 4.61 -8.27 11.41
CA ARG A 26 3.79 -7.98 12.61
C ARG A 26 4.52 -8.29 13.92
N GLY A 27 5.36 -9.34 13.93
CA GLY A 27 6.11 -9.74 15.12
C GLY A 27 7.23 -8.78 15.51
N ILE A 28 7.77 -8.02 14.55
CA ILE A 28 8.89 -7.11 14.75
C ILE A 28 8.45 -5.64 14.84
N LEU A 29 7.21 -5.33 14.45
CA LEU A 29 6.64 -4.00 14.60
C LEU A 29 6.24 -3.73 16.06
N PRO A 30 6.39 -2.49 16.57
CA PRO A 30 5.96 -2.09 17.91
C PRO A 30 4.43 -2.10 18.03
N GLU A 31 3.90 -2.09 19.26
CA GLU A 31 2.44 -1.94 19.50
C GLU A 31 1.89 -0.64 18.90
N GLN A 32 2.68 0.43 18.96
CA GLN A 32 2.35 1.74 18.42
C GLN A 32 3.33 2.07 17.30
N VAL A 33 2.87 2.05 16.06
CA VAL A 33 3.72 2.27 14.88
C VAL A 33 3.67 3.76 14.51
N PRO A 34 4.83 4.44 14.38
CA PRO A 34 4.88 5.82 13.95
C PRO A 34 4.39 5.96 12.49
N MET A 35 3.50 6.91 12.24
CA MET A 35 2.89 7.14 10.93
C MET A 35 3.11 8.55 10.38
N GLN A 36 3.46 9.51 11.24
CA GLN A 36 3.83 10.86 10.82
C GLN A 36 5.02 11.32 11.65
N TRP A 37 5.90 12.09 11.02
CA TRP A 37 7.07 12.69 11.64
C TRP A 37 7.03 14.20 11.46
N GLY A 38 7.37 14.94 12.50
CA GLY A 38 7.54 16.38 12.47
C GLY A 38 8.82 16.78 11.73
N LEU A 39 8.97 18.10 11.50
CA LEU A 39 10.16 18.66 10.82
C LEU A 39 11.48 18.44 11.58
N THR A 40 11.39 18.13 12.88
CA THR A 40 12.54 17.79 13.74
C THR A 40 12.91 16.31 13.69
N GLY A 41 12.18 15.49 12.93
CA GLY A 41 12.37 14.04 12.86
C GLY A 41 11.66 13.24 13.94
N GLU A 42 10.98 13.90 14.88
CA GLU A 42 10.22 13.23 15.94
C GLU A 42 8.88 12.70 15.42
N ALA A 43 8.52 11.48 15.81
CA ALA A 43 7.22 10.90 15.46
C ALA A 43 6.08 11.67 16.16
N SER A 44 5.14 12.19 15.37
CA SER A 44 4.03 13.03 15.84
C SER A 44 2.68 12.30 15.88
N SER A 45 2.56 11.17 15.19
CA SER A 45 1.34 10.36 15.14
C SER A 45 1.67 8.88 15.17
N PHE A 46 0.93 8.13 15.96
CA PHE A 46 1.11 6.70 16.16
C PHE A 46 -0.19 5.96 15.95
N TRP A 47 -0.12 4.86 15.24
CA TRP A 47 -1.27 4.02 14.96
C TRP A 47 -1.08 2.65 15.65
N PRO A 48 -2.16 2.04 16.16
CA PRO A 48 -2.11 0.68 16.68
C PRO A 48 -1.60 -0.28 15.62
N ARG A 49 -0.75 -1.23 16.02
CA ARG A 49 -0.12 -2.20 15.11
C ARG A 49 -1.11 -2.87 14.18
N ASP A 50 -2.25 -3.32 14.69
CA ASP A 50 -3.26 -3.99 13.87
C ASP A 50 -3.94 -3.06 12.87
N ALA A 51 -4.16 -1.79 13.24
CA ALA A 51 -4.66 -0.79 12.30
C ALA A 51 -3.67 -0.59 11.14
N VAL A 52 -2.38 -0.70 11.40
CA VAL A 52 -1.34 -0.61 10.36
C VAL A 52 -1.26 -1.88 9.52
N VAL A 53 -1.15 -3.03 10.19
CA VAL A 53 -0.92 -4.33 9.54
C VAL A 53 -2.09 -4.70 8.63
N PHE A 54 -3.32 -4.41 9.03
CA PHE A 54 -4.51 -4.73 8.24
C PHE A 54 -5.08 -3.53 7.49
N GLY A 55 -5.11 -2.36 8.13
CA GLY A 55 -5.77 -1.17 7.59
C GLY A 55 -5.02 -0.55 6.41
N VAL A 56 -3.68 -0.47 6.47
CA VAL A 56 -2.89 0.09 5.36
C VAL A 56 -3.03 -0.76 4.09
N PRO A 57 -2.82 -2.09 4.12
CA PRO A 57 -3.05 -2.92 2.94
C PRO A 57 -4.48 -2.88 2.41
N ALA A 58 -5.48 -2.89 3.30
CA ALA A 58 -6.88 -2.80 2.91
C ALA A 58 -7.18 -1.48 2.17
N ALA A 59 -6.66 -0.35 2.67
CA ALA A 59 -6.78 0.95 2.01
C ALA A 59 -6.07 0.96 0.66
N CYS A 60 -4.85 0.39 0.55
CA CYS A 60 -4.12 0.29 -0.71
C CYS A 60 -4.88 -0.52 -1.77
N VAL A 61 -5.51 -1.63 -1.39
CA VAL A 61 -6.34 -2.43 -2.29
C VAL A 61 -7.58 -1.65 -2.73
N ALA A 62 -8.29 -1.02 -1.80
CA ALA A 62 -9.48 -0.22 -2.10
C ALA A 62 -9.18 0.95 -3.06
N ILE A 63 -8.10 1.70 -2.78
CA ILE A 63 -7.65 2.80 -3.63
C ILE A 63 -7.24 2.29 -5.01
N ASN A 64 -6.49 1.19 -5.08
CA ASN A 64 -6.08 0.62 -6.37
C ASN A 64 -7.28 0.18 -7.21
N LEU A 65 -8.28 -0.47 -6.61
CA LEU A 65 -9.50 -0.88 -7.31
C LEU A 65 -10.27 0.34 -7.82
N LEU A 66 -10.41 1.39 -7.00
CA LEU A 66 -11.08 2.63 -7.40
C LEU A 66 -10.35 3.30 -8.58
N VAL A 67 -9.04 3.48 -8.48
CA VAL A 67 -8.22 4.08 -9.55
C VAL A 67 -8.29 3.22 -10.81
N SER A 68 -8.14 1.90 -10.68
CA SER A 68 -8.20 0.95 -11.78
C SER A 68 -9.56 0.96 -12.50
N ALA A 69 -10.67 1.05 -11.74
CA ALA A 69 -12.02 1.16 -12.31
C ALA A 69 -12.20 2.47 -13.09
N ARG A 70 -11.65 3.58 -12.57
CA ARG A 70 -11.68 4.88 -13.25
C ARG A 70 -10.85 4.88 -14.53
N LEU A 71 -9.65 4.27 -14.52
CA LEU A 71 -8.81 4.13 -15.71
C LEU A 71 -9.49 3.27 -16.79
N ALA A 72 -10.09 2.15 -16.38
CA ALA A 72 -10.84 1.29 -17.29
C ALA A 72 -12.06 1.99 -17.92
N GLY A 73 -12.81 2.75 -17.12
CA GLY A 73 -13.96 3.52 -17.60
C GLY A 73 -13.59 4.66 -18.57
N ARG A 74 -12.36 5.16 -18.51
CA ARG A 74 -11.82 6.16 -19.46
C ARG A 74 -11.20 5.54 -20.73
N GLY A 75 -11.17 4.21 -20.82
CA GLY A 75 -10.50 3.53 -21.94
C GLY A 75 -8.98 3.72 -21.93
N GLU A 76 -8.38 3.93 -20.76
CA GLU A 76 -6.94 4.19 -20.65
C GLU A 76 -6.12 3.01 -21.17
N GLY A 77 -5.38 3.22 -22.25
CA GLY A 77 -4.56 2.19 -22.90
C GLY A 77 -3.15 2.03 -22.33
N ARG A 78 -2.71 2.95 -21.47
CA ARG A 78 -1.36 2.93 -20.88
C ARG A 78 -1.31 1.97 -19.70
N ALA A 79 -0.79 0.76 -19.94
CA ALA A 79 -0.60 -0.26 -18.90
C ALA A 79 0.10 0.27 -17.64
N ALA A 80 1.10 1.16 -17.80
CA ALA A 80 1.87 1.74 -16.70
C ALA A 80 1.00 2.44 -15.63
N MET A 81 -0.13 3.05 -16.01
CA MET A 81 -0.97 3.78 -15.06
C MET A 81 -1.62 2.87 -14.01
N TYR A 82 -1.92 1.61 -14.37
CA TYR A 82 -2.47 0.63 -13.42
C TYR A 82 -1.46 0.22 -12.34
N TYR A 83 -0.16 0.49 -12.53
CA TYR A 83 0.90 0.09 -11.62
C TYR A 83 1.40 1.20 -10.70
N ILE A 84 0.90 2.44 -10.84
CA ILE A 84 1.32 3.56 -9.98
C ILE A 84 0.87 3.33 -8.54
N ALA A 85 -0.41 3.01 -8.33
CA ALA A 85 -0.96 2.75 -6.99
C ALA A 85 -0.24 1.60 -6.26
N PRO A 86 -0.04 0.41 -6.85
CA PRO A 86 0.69 -0.66 -6.17
C PRO A 86 2.17 -0.32 -5.93
N ALA A 87 2.83 0.43 -6.82
CA ALA A 87 4.20 0.87 -6.58
C ALA A 87 4.29 1.76 -5.33
N VAL A 88 3.39 2.74 -5.20
CA VAL A 88 3.30 3.61 -4.00
C VAL A 88 2.98 2.77 -2.75
N ALA A 89 2.05 1.82 -2.85
CA ALA A 89 1.68 0.95 -1.74
C ALA A 89 2.88 0.11 -1.23
N LEU A 90 3.67 -0.45 -2.15
CA LEU A 90 4.87 -1.21 -1.82
C LEU A 90 5.95 -0.33 -1.17
N LEU A 91 6.19 0.87 -1.71
CA LEU A 91 7.14 1.83 -1.13
C LEU A 91 6.71 2.27 0.28
N ALA A 92 5.43 2.59 0.48
CA ALA A 92 4.89 2.93 1.78
C ALA A 92 5.03 1.77 2.77
N THR A 93 4.74 0.55 2.34
CA THR A 93 4.88 -0.66 3.17
C THR A 93 6.34 -0.89 3.56
N ALA A 94 7.27 -0.76 2.61
CA ALA A 94 8.70 -0.88 2.89
C ALA A 94 9.17 0.19 3.90
N ALA A 95 8.70 1.43 3.75
CA ALA A 95 9.01 2.51 4.69
C ALA A 95 8.44 2.23 6.09
N ILE A 96 7.20 1.76 6.20
CA ILE A 96 6.57 1.41 7.48
C ILE A 96 7.36 0.32 8.19
N VAL A 97 7.74 -0.75 7.48
CA VAL A 97 8.52 -1.84 8.07
C VAL A 97 9.91 -1.36 8.46
N PHE A 98 10.58 -0.58 7.60
CA PHE A 98 11.92 -0.08 7.89
C PHE A 98 11.96 0.89 9.07
N LEU A 99 11.03 1.85 9.12
CA LEU A 99 10.98 2.86 10.19
C LEU A 99 10.38 2.31 11.48
N GLY A 100 9.43 1.38 11.39
CA GLY A 100 8.84 0.73 12.55
C GLY A 100 9.76 -0.26 13.24
N THR A 101 10.86 -0.68 12.60
CA THR A 101 11.84 -1.63 13.18
C THR A 101 13.13 -0.97 13.67
N ARG A 102 13.20 0.36 13.62
CA ARG A 102 14.31 1.18 14.10
C ARG A 102 13.96 1.82 15.44
#